data_AF-A0A4U3EPY6-F1
#
_entry.id   AF-A0A4U3EPY6-F1
#
_cell.length_a   1.000
_cell.length_b   1.000
_cell.length_c   1.000
_cell.angle_alpha   90.00
_cell.angle_beta   90.00
_cell.angle_gamma   90.00
#
_symmetry.space_group_name_H-M   'P 1'
#
loop_
_entity.id
_entity.type
_entity.pdbx_description
1 polymer ?
#
loop_
_entity_poly.entity_id
_entity_poly.type
_entity_poly.pdbx_seq_one_letter_code
_entity_poly.pdbx_strand_id
1 'polypeptide(L)' 'MTLTEKSGHLAWCALVALALARQNGDVRSPAQENLFLTRWLATALKQRRFPREVAPDIEWLLKQGRQYGVGAKLAGKLDY' A
#
# COMPACT_ATOMS: atom_id res chain seq x y z
N MET A 1 -8.63 12.93 5.57
CA MET A 1 -7.25 13.38 5.29
C MET A 1 -6.90 12.87 3.92
N THR A 2 -6.77 13.78 2.96
CA THR A 2 -6.35 13.51 1.58
C THR A 2 -4.88 13.10 1.60
N LEU A 3 -4.55 11.94 1.01
CA LEU A 3 -3.17 11.56 0.73
C LEU A 3 -2.56 12.73 -0.06
N THR A 4 -1.54 13.41 0.50
CA THR A 4 -1.01 14.64 -0.11
C THR A 4 -0.36 14.37 -1.47
N GLU A 5 -0.14 15.40 -2.30
CA GLU A 5 0.58 15.27 -3.59
C GLU A 5 1.93 14.54 -3.45
N LYS A 6 2.56 14.60 -2.27
CA LYS A 6 3.82 13.92 -1.94
C LYS A 6 3.70 12.41 -1.84
N SER A 7 2.49 11.90 -1.60
CA SER A 7 2.18 10.48 -1.44
C SER A 7 1.80 9.82 -2.78
N GLY A 8 1.73 10.60 -3.88
CA GLY A 8 1.45 10.08 -5.23
C GLY A 8 2.50 9.10 -5.73
N HIS A 9 3.79 9.37 -5.49
CA HIS A 9 4.87 8.44 -5.85
C HIS A 9 4.78 7.13 -5.05
N LEU A 10 4.43 7.20 -3.75
CA LEU A 10 4.17 6.01 -2.93
C LEU A 10 3.02 5.20 -3.51
N ALA A 11 1.91 5.86 -3.86
CA ALA A 11 0.73 5.21 -4.40
C ALA A 11 1.04 4.49 -5.72
N TRP A 12 1.70 5.19 -6.65
CA TRP A 12 2.16 4.61 -7.91
C TRP A 12 3.07 3.38 -7.69
N CYS A 13 4.09 3.50 -6.83
CA CYS A 13 4.98 2.38 -6.52
C CYS A 13 4.24 1.18 -5.94
N ALA A 14 3.28 1.40 -5.05
CA ALA A 14 2.48 0.34 -4.44
C ALA A 14 1.58 -0.36 -5.46
N LEU A 15 0.93 0.40 -6.35
CA LEU A 15 0.08 -0.12 -7.42
C LEU A 15 0.89 -0.90 -8.46
N VAL A 16 2.05 -0.40 -8.88
CA VAL A 16 2.95 -1.11 -9.80
C VAL A 16 3.47 -2.41 -9.18
N ALA A 17 3.88 -2.39 -7.90
CA ALA A 17 4.31 -3.60 -7.20
C ALA A 17 3.18 -4.63 -7.10
N LEU A 18 1.95 -4.18 -6.86
CA LEU A 18 0.76 -5.04 -6.85
C LEU A 18 0.47 -5.64 -8.23
N ALA A 19 0.54 -4.83 -9.29
CA ALA A 19 0.35 -5.29 -10.66
C ALA A 19 1.38 -6.36 -11.05
N LEU A 20 2.65 -6.18 -10.67
CA LEU A 20 3.69 -7.17 -10.90
C LEU A 20 3.42 -8.48 -10.14
N ALA A 21 2.99 -8.40 -8.87
CA ALA A 21 2.63 -9.58 -8.08
C ALA A 21 1.40 -10.32 -8.65
N ARG A 22 0.45 -9.60 -9.24
CA ARG A 22 -0.67 -10.19 -9.98
C ARG A 22 -0.19 -10.92 -11.23
N GLN A 23 0.71 -10.32 -12.01
CA GLN A 23 1.27 -10.93 -13.23
C GLN A 23 2.09 -12.20 -12.92
N ASN A 24 2.85 -12.21 -11.82
CA ASN A 24 3.57 -13.39 -11.35
C ASN A 24 2.64 -14.48 -10.79
N GLY A 25 1.36 -14.18 -10.60
CA GLY A 25 0.38 -15.11 -10.05
C GLY A 25 0.47 -15.28 -8.53
N ASP A 26 1.25 -14.46 -7.83
CA ASP A 26 1.38 -14.45 -6.36
C ASP A 26 0.13 -13.90 -5.67
N VAL A 27 -0.62 -13.05 -6.38
CA VAL A 27 -1.81 -12.37 -5.88
C VAL A 27 -2.97 -12.60 -6.85
N ARG A 28 -4.00 -13.34 -6.39
CA ARG A 28 -5.16 -13.74 -7.21
C ARG A 28 -6.51 -13.39 -6.58
N SER A 29 -6.51 -12.86 -5.37
CA SER A 29 -7.73 -12.51 -4.63
C SER A 29 -7.58 -11.17 -3.90
N PRO A 30 -8.69 -10.45 -3.67
CA PRO A 30 -8.68 -9.17 -2.93
C PRO A 30 -8.04 -9.28 -1.53
N ALA A 31 -8.15 -10.45 -0.89
CA ALA A 31 -7.51 -10.73 0.38
C ALA A 31 -5.97 -10.78 0.26
N GLN A 32 -5.46 -11.43 -0.79
CA GLN A 32 -4.03 -11.47 -1.08
C GLN A 32 -3.49 -10.10 -1.47
N GLU A 33 -4.29 -9.27 -2.16
CA GLU A 33 -3.91 -7.90 -2.52
C GLU A 33 -3.69 -7.03 -1.27
N ASN A 34 -4.64 -7.05 -0.33
CA ASN A 34 -4.49 -6.29 0.91
C ASN A 34 -3.35 -6.82 1.78
N LEU A 35 -3.14 -8.14 1.82
CA LEU A 35 -2.00 -8.73 2.54
C LEU A 35 -0.66 -8.33 1.90
N PHE A 36 -0.58 -8.37 0.57
CA PHE A 36 0.59 -7.96 -0.18
C PHE A 36 0.92 -6.49 0.08
N LEU A 37 -0.06 -5.59 -0.08
CA LEU A 37 0.12 -4.15 0.16
C LEU A 37 0.52 -3.86 1.60
N THR A 38 -0.08 -4.54 2.59
CA THR A 38 0.28 -4.38 4.01
C THR A 38 1.74 -4.78 4.26
N ARG A 39 2.19 -5.91 3.69
CA ARG A 39 3.58 -6.36 3.80
C ARG A 39 4.53 -5.41 3.08
N TRP A 40 4.16 -4.97 1.88
CA TRP A 40 4.96 -4.05 1.08
C TRP A 40 5.15 -2.71 1.79
N LEU A 41 4.08 -2.13 2.34
CA LEU A 41 4.13 -0.87 3.11
C LEU A 41 4.99 -1.01 4.38
N ALA A 42 4.87 -2.13 5.10
CA ALA A 42 5.69 -2.38 6.29
C ALA A 42 7.18 -2.46 5.93
N THR A 43 7.51 -3.11 4.81
CA THR A 43 8.88 -3.17 4.30
C THR A 43 9.38 -1.81 3.84
N ALA A 44 8.56 -1.03 3.13
CA ALA A 44 8.90 0.30 2.67
C ALA A 44 9.20 1.26 3.83
N LEU A 45 8.40 1.19 4.91
CA LEU A 45 8.63 1.95 6.13
C LEU A 45 9.91 1.52 6.84
N LYS A 46 10.11 0.20 7.03
CA LYS A 46 11.30 -0.35 7.68
C LYS A 46 12.59 0.04 6.95
N GLN A 47 12.56 0.04 5.62
CA GLN A 47 13.70 0.39 4.79
C GLN A 47 13.83 1.90 4.53
N ARG A 48 12.91 2.73 5.06
CA ARG A 48 12.87 4.18 4.82
C ARG A 48 12.98 4.52 3.33
N ARG A 49 12.26 3.79 2.47
CA ARG A 49 12.30 3.96 1.00
C ARG A 49 11.71 5.28 0.51
N PHE A 50 10.97 5.98 1.36
CA PHE A 50 10.31 7.24 1.06
C PHE A 50 10.79 8.33 2.02
N PRO A 51 10.67 9.62 1.63
CA PRO A 51 10.96 10.74 2.51
C PRO A 51 10.19 10.63 3.83
N ARG A 52 10.78 11.15 4.91
CA ARG A 52 10.18 11.13 6.25
C ARG A 52 8.77 11.71 6.31
N GLU A 53 8.46 12.67 5.43
CA GLU A 53 7.15 13.31 5.32
C GLU A 53 6.03 12.34 4.92
N VAL A 54 6.37 11.24 4.23
CA VAL A 54 5.42 10.21 3.77
C VAL A 54 5.27 9.08 4.80
N ALA A 55 6.15 9.01 5.81
CA ALA A 55 6.09 7.97 6.83
C ALA A 55 4.75 7.94 7.61
N PRO A 56 4.15 9.08 8.01
CA PRO A 56 2.85 9.10 8.66
C PRO A 56 1.72 8.52 7.78
N ASP A 57 1.77 8.76 6.46
CA ASP A 57 0.79 8.21 5.52
C ASP A 57 0.92 6.69 5.43
N ILE A 58 2.15 6.18 5.37
CA ILE A 58 2.42 4.73 5.35
C ILE A 58 1.93 4.07 6.65
N GLU A 59 2.20 4.69 7.80
CA GLU A 59 1.71 4.20 9.10
C GLU A 59 0.19 4.20 9.18
N TRP A 60 -0.46 5.26 8.65
CA TRP A 60 -1.91 5.31 8.56
C TRP A 60 -2.47 4.21 7.67
N LEU A 61 -1.91 4.01 6.48
CA LEU A 61 -2.31 2.94 5.55
C LEU A 61 -2.12 1.55 6.17
N LEU A 62 -1.04 1.34 6.92
CA LEU A 62 -0.80 0.10 7.67
C LEU A 62 -1.85 -0.12 8.76
N LYS A 63 -2.23 0.94 9.49
CA LYS A 63 -3.30 0.87 10.48
C LYS A 63 -4.63 0.49 9.82
N GLN A 64 -4.94 1.07 8.66
CA GLN A 64 -6.13 0.72 7.87
C GLN A 64 -6.10 -0.74 7.38
N GLY A 65 -4.97 -1.20 6.85
CA GLY A 65 -4.80 -2.59 6.40
C GLY A 65 -4.95 -3.61 7.53
N ARG A 66 -4.42 -3.30 8.72
CA ARG A 66 -4.55 -4.16 9.91
C ARG A 66 -5.95 -4.14 10.51
N GLN A 67 -6.60 -2.98 10.55
CA GLN A 67 -7.91 -2.83 11.17
C GLN A 67 -9.04 -3.42 10.33
N TYR A 68 -8.96 -3.31 9.00
CA TYR A 68 -10.04 -3.70 8.10
C TYR A 68 -9.73 -4.93 7.24
N GLY A 69 -8.50 -5.46 7.27
CA GLY A 69 -8.10 -6.68 6.58
C GLY A 69 -8.49 -6.66 5.10
N VAL A 70 -9.23 -7.67 4.63
CA VAL A 70 -9.74 -7.77 3.25
C VAL A 70 -10.71 -6.63 2.89
N GLY A 71 -11.39 -6.05 3.87
CA GLY A 71 -12.31 -4.92 3.70
C GLY A 71 -11.63 -3.55 3.59
N ALA A 72 -10.31 -3.47 3.80
CA ALA A 72 -9.58 -2.20 3.75
C ALA A 72 -9.59 -1.52 2.37
N LYS A 73 -9.85 -2.31 1.30
CA LYS A 73 -9.84 -1.90 -0.11
C LYS A 73 -8.67 -0.96 -0.40
N LEU A 74 -7.46 -1.34 0.02
CA LEU A 74 -6.30 -0.45 -0.04
C LEU A 74 -6.00 0.00 -1.47
N ALA A 75 -6.15 -0.90 -2.45
CA ALA A 75 -6.02 -0.56 -3.86
C ALA A 75 -6.99 0.56 -4.29
N GLY A 76 -8.27 0.50 -3.90
CA GLY A 76 -9.24 1.56 -4.20
C GLY A 76 -9.07 2.85 -3.37
N LYS A 77 -8.20 2.85 -2.36
CA LYS A 77 -7.76 4.08 -1.66
C LYS A 77 -6.46 4.66 -2.24
N LEU A 78 -5.75 3.87 -3.05
CA LEU A 78 -4.52 4.25 -3.76
C LEU A 78 -4.82 4.69 -5.20
N ASP A 79 -5.89 4.16 -5.79
CA ASP A 79 -6.49 4.63 -7.03
C ASP A 79 -7.18 5.97 -6.76
N TYR A 80 -6.65 7.04 -7.34
CA TYR A 80 -7.19 8.40 -7.27
C TYR A 80 -8.00 8.69 -8.53
#